data_AF-A0A221W0F3-F1
#
_entry.id   AF-A0A221W0F3-F1
#
_cell.length_a   1.000
_cell.length_b   1.000
_cell.length_c   1.000
_cell.angle_alpha   90.00
_cell.angle_beta   90.00
_cell.angle_gamma   90.00
#
_symmetry.space_group_name_H-M   'P 1'
#
loop_
_entity.id
_entity.type
_entity.pdbx_description
1 polymer ?
#
loop_
_entity_poly.entity_id
_entity_poly.type
_entity_poly.pdbx_seq_one_letter_code
_entity_poly.pdbx_strand_id
1 'polypeptide(L)'
;MRRRRQGRRRDRTGGDAPAYATGLAEEHYAVQGNLLALPSVCEAMSETFLDTTGPLARRLLAALRAGQQAGGDVRGQQSAGLVVRSPDGAEVLPLDLRVDDHRDPLRELSRLLDVHRAHDLLASNVNRLHEDPDLARRLVDAAERIPGDALLTGWAAVGAVTHDFAEAPILAAAADLLSPTFTAWCAHQASLGGPLTPAWRSLGAVG
;
A
#
# COMPACT_ATOMS: atom_id res chain seq x y z
N MET A 1 -17.17 -31.87 2.70
CA MET A 1 -17.77 -31.19 1.52
C MET A 1 -17.65 -29.68 1.68
N ARG A 2 -16.69 -29.02 1.02
CA ARG A 2 -16.52 -27.56 1.08
C ARG A 2 -17.43 -26.90 0.03
N ARG A 3 -18.40 -26.09 0.47
CA ARG A 3 -19.25 -25.30 -0.43
C ARG A 3 -18.41 -24.22 -1.11
N ARG A 4 -18.16 -24.36 -2.42
CA ARG A 4 -17.66 -23.27 -3.27
C ARG A 4 -18.76 -22.20 -3.33
N ARG A 5 -18.47 -20.98 -2.86
CA ARG A 5 -19.32 -19.82 -3.17
C ARG A 5 -19.07 -19.45 -4.63
N GLN A 6 -19.94 -19.92 -5.52
CA GLN A 6 -20.03 -19.38 -6.88
C GLN A 6 -20.49 -17.93 -6.78
N GLY A 7 -19.69 -16.98 -7.29
CA GLY A 7 -20.10 -15.59 -7.42
C GLY A 7 -21.33 -15.51 -8.33
N ARG A 8 -22.50 -15.28 -7.75
CA ARG A 8 -23.75 -15.13 -8.52
C ARG A 8 -23.80 -13.74 -9.16
N ARG A 9 -23.89 -13.73 -10.49
CA ARG A 9 -24.08 -12.60 -11.40
C ARG A 9 -25.37 -11.83 -11.09
N ARG A 10 -25.30 -10.50 -11.07
CA ARG A 10 -26.45 -9.58 -11.16
C ARG A 10 -26.00 -8.26 -11.77
N ASP A 11 -26.16 -8.12 -13.08
CA ASP A 11 -26.08 -6.82 -13.74
C ASP A 11 -27.46 -6.16 -13.65
N ARG A 12 -27.55 -5.06 -12.90
CA ARG A 12 -28.74 -4.19 -12.86
C ARG A 12 -28.30 -2.78 -13.21
N THR A 13 -28.47 -2.41 -14.47
CA THR A 13 -28.47 -1.00 -14.87
C THR A 13 -29.94 -0.53 -14.81
N GLY A 14 -30.20 0.51 -14.03
CA GLY A 14 -31.55 1.11 -13.93
C GLY A 14 -31.94 1.71 -15.27
N GLY A 15 -33.22 1.60 -15.65
CA GLY A 15 -33.73 1.96 -16.98
C GLY A 15 -33.57 3.43 -17.41
N ASP A 16 -33.16 4.32 -16.50
CA ASP A 16 -33.08 5.77 -16.74
C ASP A 16 -31.65 6.33 -16.61
N ALA A 17 -30.59 5.52 -16.77
CA ALA A 17 -29.21 6.01 -16.64
C ALA A 17 -28.83 7.00 -17.76
N PRO A 18 -28.62 8.30 -17.46
CA PRO A 18 -28.21 9.28 -18.45
C PRO A 18 -26.68 9.31 -18.50
N ALA A 19 -26.10 8.55 -19.44
CA ALA A 19 -24.67 8.29 -19.72
C ALA A 19 -24.37 6.79 -19.67
N TYR A 20 -23.33 6.38 -20.42
CA TYR A 20 -23.10 4.98 -20.76
C TYR A 20 -22.92 4.13 -19.50
N ALA A 21 -23.71 3.06 -19.39
CA ALA A 21 -23.60 2.05 -18.36
C ALA A 21 -23.19 0.73 -19.01
N THR A 22 -22.10 0.13 -18.53
CA THR A 22 -21.53 -1.09 -19.10
C THR A 22 -20.86 -1.94 -18.04
N GLY A 23 -20.64 -3.20 -18.38
CA GLY A 23 -19.82 -4.09 -17.59
C GLY A 23 -19.29 -5.26 -18.41
N LEU A 24 -18.14 -5.76 -17.99
CA LEU A 24 -17.49 -6.96 -18.50
C LEU A 24 -17.35 -7.95 -17.34
N ALA A 25 -17.57 -9.23 -17.59
CA ALA A 25 -17.48 -10.27 -16.57
C ALA A 25 -16.80 -11.51 -17.14
N GLU A 26 -15.66 -11.86 -16.55
CA GLU A 26 -14.86 -13.03 -16.87
C GLU A 26 -14.86 -14.03 -15.71
N GLU A 27 -14.17 -15.17 -15.85
CA GLU A 27 -14.17 -16.24 -14.84
C GLU A 27 -13.72 -15.76 -13.44
N HIS A 28 -12.81 -14.78 -13.38
CA HIS A 28 -12.13 -14.39 -12.15
C HIS A 28 -12.27 -12.91 -11.78
N TYR A 29 -12.90 -12.10 -12.62
CA TYR A 29 -13.08 -10.68 -12.35
C TYR A 29 -14.28 -10.13 -13.12
N ALA A 30 -14.77 -8.99 -12.67
CA ALA A 30 -15.75 -8.20 -13.39
C ALA A 30 -15.40 -6.72 -13.26
N VAL A 31 -15.73 -5.96 -14.29
CA VAL A 31 -15.59 -4.50 -14.34
C VAL A 31 -16.97 -3.94 -14.65
N GLN A 32 -17.40 -2.92 -13.92
CA GLN A 32 -18.70 -2.28 -14.13
C GLN A 32 -18.56 -0.78 -13.93
N GLY A 33 -19.35 -0.01 -14.68
CA GLY A 33 -19.42 1.44 -14.53
C GLY A 33 -20.80 1.99 -14.90
N ASN A 34 -21.16 3.09 -14.25
CA ASN A 34 -22.28 3.94 -14.63
C ASN A 34 -21.77 5.36 -14.86
N LEU A 35 -22.55 6.15 -15.61
CA LEU A 35 -22.21 7.54 -15.92
C LEU A 35 -20.83 7.69 -16.58
N LEU A 36 -20.45 6.72 -17.41
CA LEU A 36 -19.17 6.72 -18.10
C LEU A 36 -19.19 7.67 -19.30
N ALA A 37 -18.08 8.36 -19.53
CA ALA A 37 -17.94 9.27 -20.66
C ALA A 37 -17.88 8.53 -22.00
N LEU A 38 -17.27 7.34 -22.02
CA LEU A 38 -17.05 6.55 -23.22
C LEU A 38 -17.28 5.05 -22.94
N PRO A 39 -17.63 4.27 -23.98
CA PRO A 39 -17.81 2.83 -23.83
C PRO A 39 -16.52 2.05 -23.58
N SER A 40 -15.39 2.56 -24.07
CA SER A 40 -14.07 1.97 -23.93
C SER A 40 -13.52 1.95 -22.50
N VAL A 41 -14.19 2.61 -21.53
CA VAL A 41 -13.68 2.71 -20.15
C VAL A 41 -13.54 1.32 -19.52
N CYS A 42 -14.59 0.47 -19.57
CA CYS A 42 -14.51 -0.85 -18.97
C CYS A 42 -13.56 -1.79 -19.72
N GLU A 43 -13.45 -1.65 -21.04
CA GLU A 43 -12.49 -2.40 -21.87
C GLU A 43 -11.05 -2.09 -21.46
N ALA A 44 -10.69 -0.80 -21.36
CA ALA A 44 -9.36 -0.36 -20.95
C ALA A 44 -8.98 -0.85 -19.54
N MET A 45 -9.93 -0.82 -18.60
CA MET A 45 -9.73 -1.37 -17.25
C MET A 45 -9.47 -2.88 -17.29
N SER A 46 -10.25 -3.61 -18.10
CA SER A 46 -10.18 -5.06 -18.24
C SER A 46 -8.84 -5.50 -18.83
N GLU A 47 -8.44 -4.90 -19.95
CA GLU A 47 -7.17 -5.16 -20.62
C GLU A 47 -5.98 -4.88 -19.71
N THR A 48 -5.97 -3.69 -19.08
CA THR A 48 -4.89 -3.31 -18.16
C THR A 48 -4.80 -4.25 -16.96
N PHE A 49 -5.93 -4.72 -16.42
CA PHE A 49 -5.93 -5.68 -15.31
C PHE A 49 -5.27 -7.02 -15.70
N LEU A 50 -5.51 -7.48 -16.93
CA LEU A 50 -4.94 -8.73 -17.47
C LEU A 50 -3.45 -8.58 -17.77
N ASP A 51 -3.05 -7.46 -18.37
CA ASP A 51 -1.66 -7.21 -18.80
C ASP A 51 -0.74 -6.83 -17.63
N THR A 52 -1.29 -6.22 -16.58
CA THR A 52 -0.50 -5.83 -15.40
C THR A 52 -0.16 -7.07 -14.57
N THR A 53 1.13 -7.28 -14.34
CA THR A 53 1.65 -8.34 -13.46
C THR A 53 1.89 -7.82 -12.03
N GLY A 54 2.07 -8.74 -11.08
CA GLY A 54 2.40 -8.41 -9.69
C GLY A 54 1.20 -8.48 -8.71
N PRO A 55 1.33 -7.87 -7.51
CA PRO A 55 0.33 -7.97 -6.46
C PRO A 55 -1.06 -7.48 -6.90
N LEU A 56 -2.13 -8.17 -6.48
CA LEU A 56 -3.50 -7.88 -6.88
C LEU A 56 -3.88 -6.40 -6.71
N ALA A 57 -3.52 -5.79 -5.58
CA ALA A 57 -3.77 -4.37 -5.32
C ALA A 57 -3.17 -3.43 -6.40
N ARG A 58 -1.96 -3.73 -6.90
CA ARG A 58 -1.34 -2.95 -7.98
C ARG A 58 -2.07 -3.11 -9.31
N ARG A 59 -2.49 -4.35 -9.62
CA ARG A 59 -3.25 -4.65 -10.85
C ARG A 59 -4.59 -3.93 -10.87
N LEU A 60 -5.32 -3.96 -9.73
CA LEU A 60 -6.57 -3.24 -9.57
C LEU A 60 -6.39 -1.71 -9.69
N LEU A 61 -5.36 -1.15 -9.05
CA LEU A 61 -5.07 0.28 -9.15
C LEU A 61 -4.68 0.70 -10.57
N ALA A 62 -3.90 -0.13 -11.28
CA ALA A 62 -3.55 0.11 -12.69
C ALA A 62 -4.80 0.12 -13.57
N ALA A 63 -5.71 -0.84 -13.37
CA ALA A 63 -6.98 -0.88 -14.07
C ALA A 63 -7.82 0.39 -13.83
N LEU A 64 -7.97 0.83 -12.57
CA LEU A 64 -8.68 2.08 -12.25
C LEU A 64 -8.10 3.31 -12.98
N ARG A 65 -6.77 3.40 -13.06
CA ARG A 65 -6.09 4.49 -13.78
C ARG A 65 -6.34 4.42 -15.28
N ALA A 66 -6.31 3.24 -15.88
CA ALA A 66 -6.62 3.06 -17.30
C ALA A 66 -8.06 3.45 -17.62
N GLY A 67 -9.02 3.07 -16.77
CA GLY A 67 -10.42 3.50 -16.91
C GLY A 67 -10.59 5.02 -16.87
N GLN A 68 -9.90 5.68 -15.94
CA GLN A 68 -9.91 7.15 -15.86
C GLN A 68 -9.29 7.80 -17.11
N GLN A 69 -8.18 7.24 -17.62
CA GLN A 69 -7.52 7.73 -18.85
C GLN A 69 -8.38 7.51 -20.10
N ALA A 70 -9.18 6.46 -20.13
CA ALA A 70 -10.13 6.15 -21.20
C ALA A 70 -11.40 7.03 -21.18
N GLY A 71 -11.49 8.00 -20.27
CA GLY A 71 -12.58 8.98 -20.18
C GLY A 71 -13.28 9.01 -18.83
N GLY A 72 -13.22 7.91 -18.07
CA GLY A 72 -13.76 7.82 -16.71
C GLY A 72 -15.25 8.18 -16.59
N ASP A 73 -15.62 8.66 -15.41
CA ASP A 73 -16.95 9.22 -15.12
C ASP A 73 -17.10 10.62 -15.75
N VAL A 74 -18.25 10.91 -16.35
CA VAL A 74 -18.54 12.21 -16.99
C VAL A 74 -18.42 13.41 -16.05
N ARG A 75 -18.50 13.18 -14.73
CA ARG A 75 -18.38 14.21 -13.70
C ARG A 75 -16.92 14.46 -13.29
N GLY A 76 -15.98 13.66 -13.77
CA GLY A 76 -14.60 13.63 -13.29
C GLY A 76 -14.41 12.73 -12.07
N GLN A 77 -13.35 12.98 -11.31
CA GLN A 77 -12.98 12.18 -10.14
C GLN A 77 -13.06 13.01 -8.85
N GLN A 78 -13.58 12.40 -7.78
CA GLN A 78 -13.65 12.99 -6.43
C GLN A 78 -13.20 12.01 -5.36
N SER A 79 -13.55 10.73 -5.49
CA SER A 79 -13.21 9.69 -4.52
C SER A 79 -12.70 8.42 -5.20
N ALA A 80 -11.98 7.61 -4.44
CA ALA A 80 -11.54 6.29 -4.86
C ALA A 80 -11.36 5.36 -3.65
N GLY A 81 -11.54 4.06 -3.87
CA GLY A 81 -11.33 3.04 -2.85
C GLY A 81 -10.66 1.80 -3.42
N LEU A 82 -9.83 1.14 -2.62
CA LEU A 82 -9.19 -0.13 -2.95
C LEU A 82 -9.25 -1.05 -1.74
N VAL A 83 -9.86 -2.22 -1.93
CA VAL A 83 -10.01 -3.23 -0.89
C VAL A 83 -9.49 -4.57 -1.42
N VAL A 84 -8.58 -5.18 -0.69
CA VAL A 84 -8.09 -6.55 -0.95
C VAL A 84 -8.16 -7.35 0.34
N ARG A 85 -8.57 -8.62 0.22
CA ARG A 85 -8.70 -9.55 1.34
C ARG A 85 -8.20 -10.92 0.93
N SER A 86 -7.45 -11.55 1.81
CA SER A 86 -6.99 -12.94 1.66
C SER A 86 -8.07 -13.91 2.16
N PRO A 87 -8.25 -15.08 1.50
CA PRO A 87 -9.33 -16.01 1.85
C PRO A 87 -9.28 -16.54 3.29
N ASP A 88 -8.09 -16.57 3.87
CA ASP A 88 -7.78 -17.05 5.22
C ASP A 88 -7.60 -15.92 6.24
N GLY A 89 -7.65 -14.66 5.81
CA GLY A 89 -7.40 -13.50 6.68
C GLY A 89 -5.99 -13.46 7.26
N ALA A 90 -5.01 -14.09 6.60
CA ALA A 90 -3.63 -14.16 7.08
C ALA A 90 -2.85 -12.83 6.93
N GLU A 91 -3.48 -11.79 6.41
CA GLU A 91 -2.90 -10.45 6.26
C GLU A 91 -2.66 -9.83 7.64
N VAL A 92 -1.42 -9.48 7.96
CA VAL A 92 -1.08 -8.77 9.21
C VAL A 92 -1.77 -7.42 9.24
N LEU A 93 -1.78 -6.71 8.11
CA LEU A 93 -2.54 -5.48 7.92
C LEU A 93 -3.57 -5.66 6.80
N PRO A 94 -4.88 -5.48 7.05
CA PRO A 94 -5.89 -5.56 6.01
C PRO A 94 -5.77 -4.37 5.04
N LEU A 95 -5.84 -4.65 3.74
CA LEU A 95 -5.76 -3.61 2.71
C LEU A 95 -7.14 -2.99 2.44
N ASP A 96 -7.43 -1.86 3.07
CA ASP A 96 -8.65 -1.08 2.89
C ASP A 96 -8.29 0.40 2.82
N LEU A 97 -8.16 0.91 1.60
CA LEU A 97 -7.69 2.26 1.34
C LEU A 97 -8.82 3.06 0.74
N ARG A 98 -9.03 4.26 1.27
CA ARG A 98 -10.10 5.16 0.85
C ARG A 98 -9.57 6.59 0.74
N VAL A 99 -9.94 7.24 -0.35
CA VAL A 99 -9.81 8.67 -0.54
C VAL A 99 -11.22 9.17 -0.78
N ASP A 100 -11.83 9.76 0.24
CA ASP A 100 -13.25 10.14 0.18
C ASP A 100 -13.47 11.51 -0.50
N ASP A 101 -12.45 12.37 -0.52
CA ASP A 101 -12.48 13.64 -1.27
C ASP A 101 -11.06 14.10 -1.67
N HIS A 102 -10.77 14.13 -2.97
CA HIS A 102 -9.55 14.69 -3.55
C HIS A 102 -9.78 15.01 -5.05
N ARG A 103 -9.08 16.00 -5.60
CA ARG A 103 -9.14 16.29 -7.07
C ARG A 103 -8.48 15.20 -7.93
N ASP A 104 -7.60 14.42 -7.30
CA ASP A 104 -6.87 13.31 -7.94
C ASP A 104 -6.81 12.10 -6.99
N PRO A 105 -7.95 11.44 -6.72
CA PRO A 105 -8.03 10.39 -5.71
C PRO A 105 -7.26 9.14 -6.13
N LEU A 106 -7.07 8.86 -7.43
CA LEU A 106 -6.29 7.71 -7.89
C LEU A 106 -4.77 7.89 -7.72
N ARG A 107 -4.28 9.13 -7.80
CA ARG A 107 -2.91 9.43 -7.38
C ARG A 107 -2.74 9.23 -5.88
N GLU A 108 -3.67 9.74 -5.08
CA GLU A 108 -3.59 9.64 -3.63
C GLU A 108 -3.74 8.20 -3.14
N LEU A 109 -4.62 7.42 -3.76
CA LEU A 109 -4.77 5.99 -3.50
C LEU A 109 -3.48 5.20 -3.79
N SER A 110 -2.71 5.62 -4.80
CA SER A 110 -1.39 5.04 -5.08
C SER A 110 -0.37 5.34 -3.99
N ARG A 111 -0.36 6.59 -3.51
CA ARG A 111 0.52 6.99 -2.39
C ARG A 111 0.18 6.20 -1.14
N LEU A 112 -1.11 6.09 -0.81
CA LEU A 112 -1.59 5.29 0.33
C LEU A 112 -1.25 3.81 0.18
N LEU A 113 -1.30 3.26 -1.05
CA LEU A 113 -0.91 1.88 -1.30
C LEU A 113 0.59 1.66 -1.03
N ASP A 114 1.45 2.60 -1.42
CA ASP A 114 2.88 2.49 -1.13
C ASP A 114 3.16 2.57 0.38
N VAL A 115 2.48 3.48 1.09
CA VAL A 115 2.55 3.58 2.57
C VAL A 115 2.11 2.27 3.22
N HIS A 116 0.93 1.77 2.86
CA HIS A 116 0.39 0.53 3.40
C HIS A 116 1.35 -0.65 3.19
N ARG A 117 1.94 -0.77 2.00
CA ARG A 117 2.90 -1.85 1.71
C ARG A 117 4.21 -1.73 2.50
N ALA A 118 4.68 -0.52 2.78
CA ALA A 118 5.85 -0.32 3.62
C ALA A 118 5.56 -0.71 5.08
N HIS A 119 4.37 -0.35 5.58
CA HIS A 119 3.93 -0.73 6.92
C HIS A 119 3.65 -2.22 7.05
N ASP A 120 3.10 -2.86 6.02
CA ASP A 120 2.89 -4.31 5.99
C ASP A 120 4.22 -5.07 5.94
N LEU A 121 5.18 -4.60 5.14
CA LEU A 121 6.54 -5.14 5.12
C LEU A 121 7.16 -5.11 6.53
N LEU A 122 7.03 -3.97 7.21
CA LEU A 122 7.50 -3.81 8.59
C LEU A 122 6.76 -4.77 9.54
N ALA A 123 5.44 -4.65 9.63
CA ALA A 123 4.62 -5.41 10.58
C ALA A 123 4.77 -6.93 10.44
N SER A 124 4.91 -7.42 9.20
CA SER A 124 5.01 -8.85 8.92
C SER A 124 6.40 -9.44 9.13
N ASN A 125 7.47 -8.62 9.17
CA ASN A 125 8.84 -9.15 9.08
C ASN A 125 9.83 -8.57 10.09
N VAL A 126 9.47 -7.55 10.88
CA VAL A 126 10.42 -6.83 11.75
C VAL A 126 11.18 -7.73 12.74
N ASN A 127 10.58 -8.83 13.19
CA ASN A 127 11.23 -9.80 14.09
C ASN A 127 12.48 -10.45 13.47
N ARG A 128 12.57 -10.48 12.14
CA ARG A 128 13.69 -11.04 11.38
C ARG A 128 14.70 -9.98 10.92
N LEU A 129 14.47 -8.72 11.27
CA LEU A 129 15.34 -7.62 10.84
C LEU A 129 16.79 -7.81 11.26
N HIS A 130 17.05 -8.49 12.39
CA HIS A 130 18.40 -8.76 12.88
C HIS A 130 19.22 -9.74 12.03
N GLU A 131 18.56 -10.55 11.19
CA GLU A 131 19.19 -11.62 10.39
C GLU A 131 19.03 -11.39 8.88
N ASP A 132 18.18 -10.46 8.46
CA ASP A 132 17.79 -10.26 7.06
C ASP A 132 18.24 -8.88 6.52
N PRO A 133 19.42 -8.79 5.86
CA PRO A 133 19.89 -7.55 5.26
C PRO A 133 19.04 -7.10 4.07
N ASP A 134 18.39 -8.02 3.35
CA ASP A 134 17.51 -7.68 2.23
C ASP A 134 16.21 -7.03 2.72
N LEU A 135 15.69 -7.44 3.88
CA LEU A 135 14.62 -6.73 4.57
C LEU A 135 15.06 -5.33 4.97
N ALA A 136 16.23 -5.18 5.59
CA ALA A 136 16.75 -3.88 5.97
C ALA A 136 16.86 -2.94 4.75
N ARG A 137 17.39 -3.44 3.61
CA ARG A 137 17.50 -2.67 2.37
C ARG A 137 16.12 -2.22 1.86
N ARG A 138 15.15 -3.13 1.83
CA ARG A 138 13.77 -2.79 1.41
C ARG A 138 13.11 -1.75 2.32
N LEU A 139 13.42 -1.73 3.62
CA LEU A 139 12.93 -0.71 4.55
C LEU A 139 13.58 0.65 4.29
N VAL A 140 14.89 0.68 4.01
CA VAL A 140 15.59 1.91 3.59
C VAL A 140 14.97 2.46 2.30
N ASP A 141 14.84 1.64 1.25
CA ASP A 141 14.23 2.04 -0.02
C ASP A 141 12.77 2.49 0.14
N ALA A 142 12.06 1.97 1.15
CA ALA A 142 10.70 2.40 1.46
C ALA A 142 10.67 3.75 2.19
N ALA A 143 11.56 3.97 3.16
CA ALA A 143 11.69 5.23 3.87
C ALA A 143 12.06 6.39 2.93
N GLU A 144 12.93 6.14 1.94
CA GLU A 144 13.28 7.14 0.92
C GLU A 144 12.08 7.54 0.04
N ARG A 145 11.23 6.56 -0.33
CA ARG A 145 10.04 6.81 -1.14
C ARG A 145 8.89 7.45 -0.36
N ILE A 146 8.90 7.32 0.97
CA ILE A 146 7.85 7.82 1.87
C ILE A 146 8.51 8.73 2.93
N PRO A 147 9.06 9.88 2.50
CA PRO A 147 9.67 10.81 3.44
C PRO A 147 8.61 11.34 4.40
N GLY A 148 8.99 11.48 5.67
CA GLY A 148 8.09 12.00 6.72
C GLY A 148 7.37 10.92 7.53
N ASP A 149 7.47 9.64 7.16
CA ASP A 149 6.94 8.56 7.97
C ASP A 149 7.93 8.21 9.10
N ALA A 150 7.64 8.70 10.31
CA ALA A 150 8.52 8.55 11.46
C ALA A 150 8.76 7.09 11.86
N LEU A 151 7.73 6.25 11.78
CA LEU A 151 7.81 4.84 12.16
C LEU A 151 8.72 4.09 11.16
N LEU A 152 8.46 4.25 9.87
CA LEU A 152 9.23 3.61 8.82
C LEU A 152 10.69 4.08 8.83
N THR A 153 10.92 5.38 8.98
CA THR A 153 12.27 5.97 9.05
C THR A 153 13.04 5.45 10.25
N GLY A 154 12.41 5.37 11.42
CA GLY A 154 13.02 4.82 12.63
C GLY A 154 13.42 3.35 12.47
N TRP A 155 12.55 2.52 11.92
CA TRP A 155 12.87 1.11 11.67
C TRP A 155 13.90 0.91 10.55
N ALA A 156 13.90 1.77 9.53
CA ALA A 156 14.96 1.78 8.52
C ALA A 156 16.32 2.14 9.14
N ALA A 157 16.36 3.12 10.08
CA ALA A 157 17.58 3.43 10.82
C ALA A 157 18.08 2.23 11.63
N VAL A 158 17.19 1.50 12.32
CA VAL A 158 17.53 0.30 13.08
C VAL A 158 18.11 -0.79 12.18
N GLY A 159 17.45 -1.07 11.06
CA GLY A 159 17.94 -2.02 10.06
C GLY A 159 19.30 -1.61 9.51
N ALA A 160 19.47 -0.34 9.16
CA ALA A 160 20.71 0.21 8.64
C ALA A 160 21.86 0.09 9.64
N VAL A 161 21.63 0.40 10.92
CA VAL A 161 22.64 0.24 11.99
C VAL A 161 22.97 -1.24 12.20
N THR A 162 21.96 -2.11 12.18
CA THR A 162 22.13 -3.55 12.42
C THR A 162 23.00 -4.22 11.36
N HIS A 163 22.93 -3.76 10.11
CA HIS A 163 23.65 -4.34 8.97
C HIS A 163 24.74 -3.44 8.41
N ASP A 164 25.20 -2.44 9.18
CA ASP A 164 26.29 -1.53 8.83
C ASP A 164 26.11 -0.81 7.48
N PHE A 165 24.89 -0.38 7.17
CA PHE A 165 24.59 0.38 5.96
C PHE A 165 25.04 1.84 6.08
N ALA A 166 25.54 2.39 4.97
CA ALA A 166 26.06 3.76 4.91
C ALA A 166 25.00 4.83 5.23
N GLU A 167 23.73 4.50 5.02
CA GLU A 167 22.58 5.37 5.27
C GLU A 167 22.21 5.49 6.77
N ALA A 168 22.81 4.67 7.65
CA ALA A 168 22.47 4.66 9.07
C ALA A 168 22.51 6.05 9.74
N PRO A 169 23.55 6.89 9.56
CA PRO A 169 23.61 8.21 10.21
C PRO A 169 22.51 9.17 9.75
N ILE A 170 22.20 9.18 8.44
CA ILE A 170 21.17 10.08 7.90
C ILE A 170 19.76 9.63 8.29
N LEU A 171 19.51 8.33 8.33
CA LEU A 171 18.24 7.77 8.78
C LEU A 171 18.02 8.01 10.28
N ALA A 172 19.06 7.86 11.10
CA ALA A 172 18.99 8.16 12.54
C ALA A 172 18.63 9.63 12.79
N ALA A 173 19.31 10.55 12.10
CA ALA A 173 19.02 11.98 12.21
C ALA A 173 17.59 12.33 11.72
N ALA A 174 17.14 11.71 10.62
CA ALA A 174 15.79 11.90 10.12
C ALA A 174 14.74 11.34 11.10
N ALA A 175 14.98 10.19 11.72
CA ALA A 175 14.09 9.60 12.72
C ALA A 175 13.93 10.50 13.96
N ASP A 176 15.03 11.07 14.46
CA ASP A 176 15.02 12.01 15.59
C ASP A 176 14.27 13.31 15.26
N LEU A 177 14.47 13.85 14.04
CA LEU A 177 13.74 15.03 13.58
C LEU A 177 12.23 14.78 13.44
N LEU A 178 11.84 13.60 12.95
CA LEU A 178 10.44 13.24 12.72
C LEU A 178 9.71 12.84 14.02
N SER A 179 10.44 12.36 15.03
CA SER A 179 9.87 11.97 16.31
C SER A 179 10.76 12.45 17.46
N PRO A 180 10.36 13.50 18.20
CA PRO A 180 11.09 14.00 19.38
C PRO A 180 11.28 12.97 20.49
N THR A 181 10.54 11.87 20.45
CA THR A 181 10.61 10.76 21.42
C THR A 181 11.42 9.58 20.91
N PHE A 182 11.99 9.64 19.70
CA PHE A 182 12.68 8.51 19.06
C PHE A 182 13.85 7.99 19.89
N THR A 183 14.73 8.89 20.34
CA THR A 183 15.90 8.52 21.15
C THR A 183 15.50 7.88 22.47
N ALA A 184 14.50 8.44 23.17
CA ALA A 184 13.96 7.88 24.40
C ALA A 184 13.31 6.49 24.17
N TRP A 185 12.59 6.32 23.05
CA TRP A 185 12.03 5.04 22.66
C TRP A 185 13.12 3.99 22.38
N CYS A 186 14.20 4.35 21.67
CA CYS A 186 15.35 3.48 21.43
C CYS A 186 16.02 3.04 22.75
N ALA A 187 16.24 3.98 23.68
CA ALA A 187 16.79 3.67 25.00
C ALA A 187 15.88 2.69 25.78
N HIS A 188 14.56 2.86 25.70
CA HIS A 188 13.61 1.92 26.29
C HIS A 188 13.70 0.54 25.64
N GLN A 189 13.69 0.44 24.30
CA GLN A 189 13.82 -0.83 23.59
C GLN A 189 15.15 -1.55 23.92
N ALA A 190 16.25 -0.81 24.06
CA ALA A 190 17.52 -1.35 24.49
C ALA A 190 17.47 -2.00 25.89
N SER A 191 16.62 -1.49 26.78
CA SER A 191 16.43 -2.04 28.14
C SER A 191 15.67 -3.38 28.16
N LEU A 192 14.85 -3.63 27.13
CA LEU A 192 14.07 -4.87 27.00
C LEU A 192 14.92 -6.07 26.53
N GLY A 193 16.11 -5.80 25.98
CA GLY A 193 16.99 -6.85 25.44
C GLY A 193 16.57 -7.36 24.05
N GLY A 194 17.20 -8.44 23.60
CA GLY A 194 16.93 -9.07 22.30
C GLY A 194 18.02 -8.83 21.24
N PRO A 195 17.83 -9.38 20.03
CA PRO A 195 18.89 -9.39 19.01
C PRO A 195 19.19 -8.01 18.44
N LEU A 196 18.23 -7.08 18.47
CA LEU A 196 18.40 -5.71 17.98
C LEU A 196 18.96 -4.73 19.05
N THR A 197 19.24 -5.20 20.28
CA THR A 197 19.76 -4.35 21.36
C THR A 197 20.99 -3.51 20.98
N PRO A 198 21.99 -4.01 20.23
CA PRO A 198 23.12 -3.19 19.82
C PRO A 198 22.69 -1.96 19.01
N ALA A 199 21.78 -2.14 18.05
CA ALA A 199 21.25 -1.05 17.23
C ALA A 199 20.45 -0.05 18.08
N TRP A 200 19.59 -0.54 18.98
CA TRP A 200 18.82 0.31 19.90
C TRP A 200 19.72 1.18 20.78
N ARG A 201 20.82 0.62 21.31
CA ARG A 201 21.79 1.38 22.11
C ARG A 201 22.51 2.43 21.29
N SER A 202 22.92 2.09 20.07
CA SER A 202 23.60 3.03 19.18
C SER A 202 22.69 4.22 18.86
N LEU A 203 21.42 3.99 18.56
CA LEU A 203 20.45 5.04 18.24
C LEU A 203 20.02 5.85 19.47
N GLY A 204 19.88 5.20 20.63
CA GLY A 204 19.53 5.85 21.89
C GLY A 204 20.63 6.74 22.50
N ALA A 205 21.86 6.65 21.99
CA ALA A 205 23.00 7.46 22.43
C ALA A 205 23.21 8.75 21.61
N VAL A 206 22.40 8.97 20.57
CA VAL A 206 22.55 10.10 19.62
C VAL A 206 21.84 11.39 20.12
N GLY A 207 21.20 11.37 21.29
CA GLY A 207 20.51 12.53 21.90
C GLY A 207 21.32 13.28 22.94
#